data_AF-A0A450UNZ0-F1
#
_entry.id   AF-A0A450UNZ0-F1
#
_cell.length_a   1.000
_cell.length_b   1.000
_cell.length_c   1.000
_cell.angle_alpha   90.00
_cell.angle_beta   90.00
_cell.angle_gamma   90.00
#
_symmetry.space_group_name_H-M   'P 1'
#
loop_
_entity.id
_entity.type
_entity.pdbx_description
1 polymer ?
#
loop_
_entity_poly.entity_id
_entity_poly.type
_entity_poly.pdbx_seq_one_letter_code
_entity_poly.pdbx_strand_id
1 'polypeptide(L)'
;MDRWGERQAAHYAARLERSFSKIADNDAVSRSFSAGYPQVRVMQCARHYVFYLQPKGKKPRIIAVLHERMELLARIADRLSP
;
A
#
# COMPACT_ATOMS: atom_id res chain seq x y z
N MET A 1 -15.86 -15.84 -10.68
CA MET A 1 -15.80 -14.92 -11.84
C MET A 1 -16.31 -13.58 -11.37
N ASP A 2 -15.40 -12.70 -10.93
CA ASP A 2 -15.76 -11.43 -10.32
C ASP A 2 -16.20 -10.43 -11.40
N ARG A 3 -17.51 -10.15 -11.45
CA ARG A 3 -18.05 -8.99 -12.18
C ARG A 3 -17.73 -7.74 -11.37
N TRP A 4 -16.53 -7.20 -11.51
CA TRP A 4 -16.29 -5.80 -11.17
C TRP A 4 -17.15 -4.96 -12.11
N GLY A 5 -18.18 -4.29 -11.58
CA GLY A 5 -18.85 -3.25 -12.35
C GLY A 5 -17.89 -2.08 -12.58
N GLU A 6 -17.84 -1.53 -13.79
CA GLU A 6 -16.92 -0.44 -14.19
C GLU A 6 -16.88 0.71 -13.18
N ARG A 7 -18.05 1.10 -12.67
CA ARG A 7 -18.19 2.15 -11.65
C ARG A 7 -17.50 1.80 -10.33
N GLN A 8 -17.52 0.53 -9.91
CA GLN A 8 -16.82 0.08 -8.71
C GLN A 8 -15.31 0.08 -8.90
N ALA A 9 -14.83 -0.33 -10.09
CA ALA A 9 -13.41 -0.26 -10.45
C ALA A 9 -12.91 1.19 -10.49
N ALA A 10 -13.67 2.11 -11.09
CA ALA A 10 -13.34 3.53 -11.15
C ALA A 10 -13.29 4.18 -9.75
N HIS A 11 -14.29 3.92 -8.90
CA HIS A 11 -14.28 4.41 -7.52
C HIS A 11 -13.09 3.89 -6.71
N TYR A 12 -12.68 2.65 -6.96
CA TYR A 12 -11.52 2.05 -6.32
C TYR A 12 -10.22 2.71 -6.79
N ALA A 13 -10.01 2.84 -8.11
CA ALA A 13 -8.84 3.50 -8.68
C ALA A 13 -8.69 4.92 -8.12
N ALA A 14 -9.78 5.70 -8.10
CA ALA A 14 -9.77 7.05 -7.56
C ALA A 14 -9.39 7.12 -6.06
N ARG A 15 -9.75 6.10 -5.26
CA ARG A 15 -9.32 6.03 -3.84
C ARG A 15 -7.83 5.76 -3.72
N LEU A 16 -7.29 4.85 -4.53
CA LEU A 16 -5.85 4.58 -4.55
C LEU A 16 -5.05 5.81 -5.00
N GLU A 17 -5.49 6.48 -6.06
CA GLU A 17 -4.85 7.71 -6.55
C GLU A 17 -4.75 8.78 -5.47
N ARG A 18 -5.86 9.09 -4.78
CA ARG A 18 -5.85 10.03 -3.66
C ARG A 18 -4.90 9.61 -2.54
N SER A 19 -4.83 8.31 -2.27
CA SER A 19 -3.89 7.76 -1.30
C SER A 19 -2.44 7.92 -1.74
N PHE A 20 -2.13 7.73 -3.03
CA PHE A 20 -0.79 7.92 -3.56
C PHE A 20 -0.38 9.40 -3.58
N SER A 21 -1.31 10.32 -3.87
CA SER A 21 -1.06 11.75 -3.75
C SER A 21 -0.65 12.14 -2.33
N LYS A 22 -1.41 11.68 -1.30
CA LYS A 22 -1.03 11.92 0.11
C LYS A 22 0.36 11.38 0.46
N ILE A 23 0.73 10.22 -0.09
CA ILE A 23 2.07 9.66 0.09
C ILE A 23 3.12 10.59 -0.56
N ALA A 24 2.90 11.01 -1.82
CA ALA A 24 3.80 11.90 -2.54
C ALA A 24 4.00 13.25 -1.83
N ASP A 25 2.92 13.78 -1.23
CA ASP A 25 2.90 15.06 -0.51
C ASP A 25 3.40 14.95 0.94
N ASN A 26 3.79 13.74 1.39
CA ASN A 26 4.19 13.46 2.78
C ASN A 26 3.08 13.78 3.82
N ASP A 27 1.82 13.68 3.42
CA ASP A 27 0.62 13.88 4.26
C ASP A 27 -0.09 12.55 4.60
N ALA A 28 0.48 11.42 4.17
CA ALA A 28 -0.08 10.10 4.46
C ALA A 28 0.08 9.73 5.94
N VAL A 29 -1.06 9.51 6.62
CA VAL A 29 -1.09 8.87 7.94
C VAL A 29 -0.64 7.41 7.78
N SER A 30 0.61 7.15 8.16
CA SER A 30 1.27 5.87 7.98
C SER A 30 2.02 5.46 9.25
N ARG A 31 2.25 4.16 9.39
CA ARG A 31 3.07 3.59 10.45
C ARG A 31 4.25 2.82 9.87
N SER A 32 5.28 2.60 10.68
CA SER A 32 6.32 1.64 10.33
C SER A 32 5.70 0.24 10.22
N PHE A 33 6.10 -0.51 9.20
CA PHE A 33 5.55 -1.84 8.95
C PHE A 33 6.00 -2.86 10.01
N SER A 34 7.30 -2.89 10.32
CA SER A 34 7.87 -3.81 11.29
C SER A 34 9.21 -3.29 11.82
N ALA A 35 9.62 -3.78 12.99
CA ALA A 35 10.92 -3.45 13.56
C ALA A 35 12.10 -3.91 12.70
N GLY A 36 11.95 -5.00 11.93
CA GLY A 36 12.98 -5.51 11.02
C GLY A 36 13.12 -4.71 9.71
N TYR A 37 12.07 -3.96 9.34
CA TYR A 37 12.04 -3.13 8.14
C TYR A 37 11.52 -1.72 8.45
N PRO A 38 12.22 -0.94 9.31
CA PRO A 38 11.73 0.35 9.80
C PRO A 38 11.53 1.39 8.69
N GLN A 39 12.26 1.25 7.57
CA GLN A 39 12.17 2.07 6.37
C GLN A 39 10.87 1.85 5.58
N VAL A 40 10.19 0.71 5.80
CA VAL A 40 8.93 0.39 5.14
C VAL A 40 7.79 1.01 5.93
N ARG A 41 7.04 1.87 5.25
CA ARG A 41 5.81 2.47 5.74
C ARG A 41 4.62 1.69 5.23
N VAL A 42 3.57 1.63 6.02
CA VAL A 42 2.28 1.10 5.61
C VAL A 42 1.17 2.10 5.94
N MET A 43 0.27 2.28 4.97
CA MET A 43 -0.96 3.05 5.11
C MET A 43 -2.14 2.16 4.72
N GLN A 44 -3.23 2.24 5.49
CA GLN A 44 -4.48 1.60 5.11
C GLN A 44 -5.28 2.53 4.18
N CYS A 45 -5.64 2.04 3.00
CA CYS A 45 -6.59 2.66 2.10
C CYS A 45 -7.76 1.70 1.90
N ALA A 46 -8.90 1.99 2.54
CA ALA A 46 -10.06 1.10 2.47
C ALA A 46 -9.72 -0.31 3.00
N ARG A 47 -10.00 -1.31 2.18
CA ARG A 47 -9.68 -2.72 2.36
C ARG A 47 -8.28 -3.09 1.88
N HIS A 48 -7.40 -2.12 1.63
CA HIS A 48 -6.05 -2.36 1.13
C HIS A 48 -5.00 -1.72 2.02
N TYR A 49 -3.84 -2.37 2.07
CA TYR A 49 -2.62 -1.84 2.65
C TYR A 49 -1.67 -1.45 1.53
N VAL A 50 -1.26 -0.18 1.54
CA VAL A 50 -0.25 0.36 0.63
C VAL A 50 1.08 0.37 1.39
N PHE A 51 2.04 -0.39 0.87
CA PHE A 51 3.41 -0.44 1.36
C PHE A 51 4.29 0.44 0.52
N TYR A 52 5.12 1.24 1.16
CA TYR A 52 6.00 2.14 0.45
C TYR A 52 7.27 2.47 1.24
N LEU A 53 8.29 2.89 0.50
CA LEU A 53 9.51 3.47 1.05
C LEU A 53 9.42 4.99 0.95
N GLN A 54 9.89 5.69 1.98
CA GLN A 54 9.94 7.15 2.00
C GLN A 54 11.33 7.64 2.41
N PRO A 55 12.31 7.59 1.50
CA PRO A 55 13.65 8.09 1.78
C PRO A 55 13.59 9.61 1.93
N LYS A 56 14.30 10.16 2.93
CA LYS A 56 14.35 11.60 3.19
C LYS A 56 14.78 12.36 1.93
N GLY A 57 14.00 13.37 1.53
CA GLY A 57 14.29 14.21 0.36
C GLY A 57 14.18 13.52 -1.00
N LYS A 58 13.61 12.31 -1.07
CA LYS A 58 13.38 11.59 -2.34
C LYS A 58 11.90 11.29 -2.53
N LYS A 59 11.51 11.05 -3.79
CA LYS A 59 10.16 10.59 -4.13
C LYS A 59 9.86 9.26 -3.40
N PRO A 60 8.69 9.12 -2.77
CA PRO A 60 8.25 7.85 -2.22
C PRO A 60 8.14 6.77 -3.29
N ARG A 61 8.33 5.51 -2.89
CA ARG A 61 8.23 4.37 -3.81
C ARG A 61 7.24 3.37 -3.26
N ILE A 62 6.14 3.15 -4.00
CA ILE A 62 5.19 2.09 -3.67
C ILE A 62 5.83 0.73 -3.99
N ILE A 63 5.83 -0.18 -3.02
CA ILE A 63 6.40 -1.52 -3.17
C ILE A 63 5.32 -2.60 -3.26
N ALA A 64 4.14 -2.38 -2.66
CA ALA A 64 3.01 -3.29 -2.78
C ALA A 64 1.67 -2.60 -2.44
N VAL A 65 0.58 -3.11 -3.03
CA VAL A 65 -0.80 -2.83 -2.62
C VAL A 65 -1.48 -4.18 -2.39
N LEU A 66 -1.87 -4.45 -1.15
CA LEU A 66 -2.36 -5.77 -0.73
C LEU A 66 -3.74 -5.64 -0.10
N HIS A 67 -4.67 -6.53 -0.46
CA HIS A 67 -6.02 -6.53 0.13
C HIS A 67 -5.96 -7.06 1.58
N GLU A 68 -6.80 -6.53 2.47
CA GLU A 68 -6.83 -6.82 3.92
C GLU A 68 -7.12 -8.29 4.23
N ARG A 69 -7.86 -8.95 3.33
CA ARG A 69 -8.22 -10.38 3.42
C ARG A 69 -7.15 -11.31 2.87
N MET A 70 -6.03 -10.79 2.39
CA MET A 70 -4.89 -11.63 2.05
C MET A 70 -4.13 -11.94 3.34
N GLU A 71 -3.68 -13.18 3.51
CA GLU A 71 -2.67 -13.56 4.50
C GLU A 71 -1.38 -12.76 4.23
N LEU A 72 -1.35 -11.55 4.78
CA LEU A 72 -0.40 -10.50 4.46
C LEU A 72 1.04 -10.92 4.82
N LEU A 73 1.17 -11.57 5.96
CA LEU A 73 2.45 -12.13 6.43
C LEU A 73 2.90 -13.30 5.55
N ALA A 74 1.99 -14.18 5.14
CA ALA A 74 2.32 -15.32 4.27
C ALA A 74 2.85 -14.87 2.90
N ARG A 75 2.24 -13.86 2.26
CA ARG A 75 2.71 -13.37 0.95
C ARG A 75 3.95 -12.50 1.01
N ILE A 76 4.18 -11.82 2.13
CA ILE A 76 5.44 -11.08 2.31
C ILE A 76 6.58 -12.06 2.59
N ALA A 77 6.36 -13.09 3.41
CA ALA A 77 7.34 -14.15 3.63
C ALA A 77 7.70 -14.88 2.32
N ASP A 78 6.70 -15.23 1.51
CA ASP A 78 6.89 -15.87 0.20
C ASP A 78 7.74 -15.01 -0.76
N ARG A 79 7.55 -13.68 -0.76
CA ARG A 79 8.34 -12.75 -1.60
C ARG A 79 9.71 -12.40 -1.06
N LEU A 80 9.95 -12.60 0.24
CA LEU A 80 11.24 -12.41 0.88
C LEU A 80 12.07 -13.71 0.92
N SER A 81 11.48 -14.83 0.48
CA SER A 81 12.17 -16.10 0.33
C SER A 81 13.14 -16.04 -0.88
N PRO A 82 14.31 -16.69 -0.82
CA PRO A 82 15.33 -16.63 -1.87
C PRO A 82 14.87 -17.16 -3.23
#